data_AF-A0A6N7M6I4-F1
#
_entry.id   AF-A0A6N7M6I4-F1
#
_cell.length_a   1.000
_cell.length_b   1.000
_cell.length_c   1.000
_cell.angle_alpha   90.00
_cell.angle_beta   90.00
_cell.angle_gamma   90.00
#
_symmetry.space_group_name_H-M   'P 1'
#
loop_
_entity.id
_entity.type
_entity.pdbx_description
1 polymer ?
#
loop_
_entity_poly.entity_id
_entity_poly.type
_entity_poly.pdbx_seq_one_letter_code
_entity_poly.pdbx_strand_id
1 'polypeptide(L)' 'MSILQIILTAISPELRDFVIECVHKLSAMAEKTPNPVDDIAVDILKILLAIKD' A
#
# COMPACT_ATOMS: atom_id res chain seq x y z
N MET A 1 -14.40 -8.06 -1.09
CA MET A 1 -14.02 -6.64 -1.02
C MET A 1 -13.87 -6.25 0.43
N SER A 2 -12.69 -5.75 0.83
CA SER A 2 -12.48 -5.20 2.17
C SER A 2 -13.07 -3.79 2.27
N ILE A 3 -13.36 -3.31 3.48
CA ILE A 3 -13.80 -1.91 3.71
C ILE A 3 -12.77 -0.92 3.16
N LEU A 4 -11.48 -1.24 3.29
CA LEU A 4 -10.38 -0.43 2.75
C LEU A 4 -10.45 -0.32 1.22
N GLN A 5 -10.72 -1.43 0.51
CA GLN A 5 -10.90 -1.40 -0.95
C GLN A 5 -12.09 -0.54 -1.36
N ILE A 6 -13.22 -0.64 -0.63
CA ILE A 6 -14.40 0.18 -0.90
C ILE A 6 -14.07 1.68 -0.76
N ILE A 7 -13.38 2.05 0.32
CA ILE A 7 -12.93 3.43 0.54
C ILE A 7 -12.00 3.87 -0.58
N LEU A 8 -10.99 3.06 -0.95
CA LEU A 8 -10.06 3.38 -2.02
C LEU A 8 -10.76 3.58 -3.37
N THR A 9 -11.83 2.84 -3.62
CA THR A 9 -12.64 2.98 -4.85
C THR A 9 -13.58 4.20 -4.80
N ALA A 10 -13.97 4.64 -3.62
CA ALA A 10 -14.92 5.73 -3.41
C ALA A 10 -14.26 7.12 -3.31
N ILE A 11 -12.98 7.20 -2.94
CA ILE A 11 -12.21 8.45 -2.91
C ILE A 11 -11.88 8.95 -4.33
N SER A 12 -11.51 10.24 -4.43
CA SER A 12 -11.08 10.83 -5.70
C SER A 12 -9.83 10.15 -6.27
N PRO A 13 -9.65 10.18 -7.61
CA PRO A 13 -8.47 9.60 -8.25
C PRO A 13 -7.15 10.13 -7.66
N GLU A 14 -7.05 11.44 -7.39
CA GLU A 14 -5.84 12.05 -6.85
C GLU A 14 -5.47 11.51 -5.46
N LEU A 15 -6.47 11.28 -4.61
CA LEU A 15 -6.25 10.68 -3.29
C LEU A 15 -5.89 9.19 -3.40
N ARG A 16 -6.48 8.47 -4.36
CA ARG A 16 -6.10 7.08 -4.64
C ARG A 16 -4.65 6.98 -5.09
N ASP A 17 -4.24 7.83 -6.02
CA ASP A 17 -2.88 7.87 -6.56
C ASP A 17 -1.88 8.21 -5.45
N PHE A 18 -2.22 9.16 -4.57
CA PHE A 18 -1.41 9.47 -3.39
C PHE A 18 -1.22 8.27 -2.46
N VAL A 19 -2.29 7.50 -2.18
CA VAL A 19 -2.20 6.30 -1.35
C VAL A 19 -1.31 5.24 -2.00
N ILE A 20 -1.43 5.05 -3.31
CA ILE A 20 -0.56 4.12 -4.07
C ILE A 20 0.90 4.57 -3.98
N GLU A 21 1.18 5.85 -4.19
CA GLU A 21 2.53 6.41 -4.08
C GLU A 21 3.11 6.23 -2.67
N CYS A 22 2.30 6.41 -1.63
CA CYS A 22 2.70 6.14 -0.25
C CYS A 22 3.10 4.68 -0.04
N VAL A 23 2.33 3.72 -0.56
CA VAL A 23 2.66 2.28 -0.43
C VAL A 23 3.96 1.95 -1.17
N HIS A 24 4.19 2.52 -2.35
CA HIS A 24 5.46 2.34 -3.07
C HIS A 24 6.65 2.94 -2.32
N LYS A 25 6.49 4.12 -1.71
CA LYS A 25 7.52 4.71 -0.85
C LYS A 25 7.82 3.84 0.36
N LEU A 26 6.79 3.25 0.99
CA LEU A 26 6.98 2.32 2.11
C LEU A 26 7.74 1.06 1.68
N SER A 27 7.44 0.50 0.50
CA SER A 27 8.21 -0.61 -0.08
C SER A 27 9.69 -0.27 -0.23
N ALA A 28 10.00 0.89 -0.83
CA ALA A 28 11.38 1.33 -1.00
C ALA A 28 12.08 1.69 0.33
N MET A 29 11.33 1.93 1.41
CA MET A 29 11.88 2.12 2.74
C MET A 29 12.14 0.79 3.46
N ALA A 30 11.23 -0.18 3.31
CA ALA A 30 11.38 -1.53 3.86
C ALA A 30 12.62 -2.23 3.30
N GLU A 31 12.88 -2.11 1.99
CA GLU A 31 14.08 -2.67 1.35
C GLU A 31 15.41 -2.12 1.91
N LYS A 32 15.36 -0.97 2.60
CA LYS A 32 16.55 -0.34 3.21
C LYS A 32 16.76 -0.78 4.65
N THR A 33 15.81 -1.47 5.27
CA THR A 33 15.94 -1.96 6.63
C THR A 33 16.29 -3.46 6.63
N PRO A 34 17.08 -3.94 7.60
CA PRO A 34 17.33 -5.37 7.76
C PRO A 34 16.16 -6.10 8.46
N ASN A 35 15.01 -5.43 8.64
CA ASN A 35 13.88 -5.97 9.38
C ASN A 35 12.90 -6.66 8.42
N PRO A 36 12.85 -8.00 8.36
CA PRO A 36 11.97 -8.72 7.44
C PRO A 36 10.48 -8.50 7.73
N VAL A 37 10.13 -7.98 8.91
CA VAL A 37 8.75 -7.61 9.26
C VAL A 37 8.28 -6.40 8.46
N ASP A 38 9.19 -5.50 8.07
CA ASP A 38 8.83 -4.30 7.31
C ASP A 38 8.37 -4.68 5.89
N ASP A 39 9.07 -5.62 5.24
CA ASP A 39 8.68 -6.17 3.93
C ASP A 39 7.31 -6.86 3.99
N ILE A 40 7.10 -7.71 5.01
CA ILE A 40 5.83 -8.41 5.22
C ILE A 40 4.68 -7.41 5.45
N ALA A 41 4.94 -6.33 6.22
CA ALA A 41 3.94 -5.31 6.48
C ALA A 41 3.53 -4.57 5.18
N VAL A 42 4.48 -4.28 4.29
CA VAL A 42 4.21 -3.68 2.98
C VAL A 42 3.42 -4.62 2.09
N ASP A 43 3.78 -5.90 2.04
CA ASP A 43 3.06 -6.91 1.24
C ASP A 43 1.61 -7.06 1.69
N ILE A 44 1.37 -7.07 3.01
CA ILE A 44 0.00 -7.09 3.57
C ILE A 44 -0.76 -5.82 3.15
N LEU A 45 -0.12 -4.65 3.19
CA LEU A 45 -0.76 -3.40 2.75
C LEU A 45 -1.13 -3.44 1.27
N LYS A 46 -0.24 -3.94 0.39
CA LYS A 46 -0.54 -4.10 -1.05
C LYS A 46 -1.75 -5.02 -1.26
N ILE A 47 -1.81 -6.15 -0.54
CA ILE A 47 -2.95 -7.09 -0.61
C ILE A 47 -4.25 -6.44 -0.12
N LEU A 48 -4.22 -5.78 1.04
CA LEU A 48 -5.41 -5.18 1.65
C LEU A 48 -6.00 -4.06 0.77
N LEU A 49 -5.14 -3.31 0.09
CA LEU A 49 -5.52 -2.20 -0.78
C LEU A 49 -5.70 -2.63 -2.25
N ALA A 50 -5.45 -3.90 -2.59
CA ALA A 50 -5.46 -4.44 -3.95
C ALA A 50 -4.55 -3.66 -4.92
N ILE A 51 -3.40 -3.20 -4.42
CA ILE A 51 -2.35 -2.55 -5.22
C ILE A 51 -1.55 -3.65 -5.91
N LYS A 52 -1.35 -3.53 -7.22
CA LYS A 52 -0.50 -4.42 -8.01
C LYS A 52 0.88 -3.80 -8.15
N ASP A 53 1.92 -4.62 -8.12
CA ASP A 53 3.29 -4.24 -8.50
C ASP A 53 3.38 -3.86 -9.99
#